data_AF-A0A848BX22-F1
#
_entry.id   AF-A0A848BX22-F1
#
_cell.length_a   1.000
_cell.length_b   1.000
_cell.length_c   1.000
_cell.angle_alpha   90.00
_cell.angle_beta   90.00
_cell.angle_gamma   90.00
#
_symmetry.space_group_name_H-M   'P 1'
#
loop_
_entity.id
_entity.type
_entity.pdbx_description
1 polymer ?
#
loop_
_entity_poly.entity_id
_entity_poly.type
_entity_poly.pdbx_seq_one_letter_code
_entity_poly.pdbx_strand_id
1 'polypeptide(L)' 'MRDLFAWAKQNQDRVIPKSAISKALNYLVSNETGLLTYLKDGHCSLSNNIAENAIRPFTVGRKNWLFINSP' A
#
# COMPACT_ATOMS: atom_id res chain seq x y z
N MET A 1 -15.54 1.01 9.44
CA MET A 1 -14.18 0.38 9.39
C MET A 1 -14.15 -0.98 10.09
N ARG A 2 -14.69 -1.14 11.31
CA ARG A 2 -14.70 -2.44 12.00
C ARG A 2 -15.44 -3.55 11.22
N ASP A 3 -16.56 -3.21 10.59
CA ASP A 3 -17.34 -4.18 9.80
C ASP A 3 -16.60 -4.65 8.55
N LEU A 4 -15.75 -3.80 7.96
CA LEU A 4 -14.91 -4.15 6.81
C LEU A 4 -13.86 -5.19 7.19
N PHE A 5 -13.16 -4.98 8.30
CA PHE A 5 -12.14 -5.94 8.77
C PHE A 5 -12.77 -7.25 9.24
N ALA A 6 -13.95 -7.21 9.87
CA ALA A 6 -14.70 -8.40 10.22
C ALA A 6 -15.12 -9.20 8.97
N TRP A 7 -15.65 -8.52 7.96
CA TRP A 7 -15.98 -9.14 6.68
C TRP A 7 -14.73 -9.71 5.97
N ALA A 8 -13.62 -8.98 5.98
CA ALA A 8 -12.39 -9.43 5.34
C ALA A 8 -11.83 -10.71 5.99
N LYS A 9 -11.81 -10.79 7.32
CA LYS A 9 -11.40 -11.99 8.07
C LYS A 9 -12.29 -13.20 7.76
N GLN A 10 -13.60 -13.00 7.66
CA GLN A 10 -14.55 -14.08 7.36
C GLN A 10 -14.43 -14.61 5.92
N ASN A 11 -14.01 -13.77 4.98
CA ASN A 11 -13.93 -14.14 3.57
C ASN A 11 -12.51 -14.54 3.13
N GLN A 12 -11.49 -14.37 3.99
CA GLN A 12 -10.09 -14.66 3.68
C GLN A 12 -9.88 -16.12 3.22
N ASP A 13 -10.56 -17.08 3.87
CA ASP A 13 -10.46 -18.51 3.56
C ASP A 13 -11.34 -18.94 2.36
N ARG A 14 -12.22 -18.05 1.89
CA ARG A 14 -13.13 -18.33 0.78
C ARG A 14 -12.54 -17.97 -0.58
N VAL A 15 -11.40 -17.28 -0.60
CA VAL A 15 -10.76 -16.81 -1.82
C VAL A 15 -9.69 -17.79 -2.27
N ILE A 16 -9.55 -17.94 -3.58
CA ILE A 16 -8.50 -18.75 -4.19
C ILE A 16 -7.13 -18.31 -3.63
N PRO A 17 -6.34 -19.24 -3.06
CA PRO A 17 -5.04 -18.91 -2.49
C PRO A 17 -4.11 -18.32 -3.55
N LYS A 18 -3.30 -17.33 -3.16
CA LYS A 18 -2.34 -16.60 -4.03
C LYS A 18 -2.97 -15.72 -5.12
N SER A 19 -4.29 -15.64 -5.23
CA SER A 19 -4.96 -14.67 -6.10
C SER A 19 -4.67 -13.23 -5.69
N ALA A 20 -4.86 -12.27 -6.61
CA ALA A 20 -4.71 -10.84 -6.30
C ALA A 20 -5.64 -10.40 -5.15
N ILE A 21 -6.86 -10.96 -5.09
CA ILE A 21 -7.83 -10.69 -4.04
C ILE A 21 -7.36 -11.28 -2.71
N SER A 22 -6.86 -12.52 -2.68
CA SER A 22 -6.30 -13.13 -1.47
C SER A 22 -5.13 -12.29 -0.92
N LYS A 23 -4.24 -11.79 -1.80
CA LYS A 23 -3.16 -10.87 -1.39
C LYS A 23 -3.71 -9.57 -0.80
N ALA A 24 -4.72 -8.98 -1.43
CA ALA A 24 -5.33 -7.73 -0.96
C ALA A 24 -6.03 -7.90 0.41
N LEU A 25 -6.78 -8.99 0.61
CA LEU A 25 -7.42 -9.31 1.89
C LEU A 25 -6.38 -9.57 2.99
N ASN A 26 -5.33 -10.36 2.70
CA ASN A 26 -4.25 -10.58 3.65
C ASN A 26 -3.58 -9.26 4.04
N TYR A 27 -3.28 -8.39 3.07
CA TYR A 27 -2.70 -7.08 3.34
C TYR A 27 -3.62 -6.23 4.24
N LEU A 28 -4.92 -6.21 3.94
CA LEU A 28 -5.90 -5.46 4.71
C LEU A 28 -5.97 -5.95 6.16
N VAL A 29 -6.06 -7.26 6.38
CA VAL A 29 -6.13 -7.85 7.72
C VAL A 29 -4.82 -7.65 8.50
N SER A 30 -3.66 -7.86 7.88
CA SER A 30 -2.36 -7.70 8.53
C SER A 30 -2.03 -6.25 8.91
N ASN A 31 -2.59 -5.26 8.20
CA ASN A 31 -2.32 -3.84 8.43
C ASN A 31 -3.47 -3.09 9.11
N GLU A 32 -4.42 -3.80 9.74
CA GLU A 32 -5.60 -3.22 10.39
C GLU A 32 -5.25 -2.07 11.34
N THR A 33 -4.25 -2.25 12.21
CA THR A 33 -3.83 -1.22 13.17
C THR A 33 -3.35 0.05 12.47
N GLY A 34 -2.54 -0.07 11.42
CA GLY A 34 -2.01 1.08 10.69
C GLY A 34 -3.10 1.82 9.91
N LEU A 35 -4.01 1.09 9.27
CA LEU A 35 -5.14 1.66 8.55
C LEU A 35 -6.12 2.39 9.48
N LEU A 36 -6.30 1.89 10.71
CA LEU A 36 -7.14 2.55 11.72
C LEU A 36 -6.49 3.80 12.35
N THR A 37 -5.16 3.95 12.30
CA THR A 37 -4.46 5.11 12.86
C THR A 37 -4.91 6.42 12.21
N TYR A 38 -5.25 6.42 10.92
CA TYR A 38 -5.80 7.58 10.22
C TYR A 38 -7.11 8.11 10.82
N LEU A 39 -7.88 7.25 11.51
CA LEU A 39 -9.10 7.69 12.20
C LEU A 39 -8.81 8.27 13.59
N LYS A 40 -7.62 8.02 14.14
CA LYS A 40 -7.21 8.50 15.46
C LYS A 40 -6.51 9.85 15.37
N ASP A 41 -5.75 10.07 14.30
CA ASP A 41 -4.98 11.28 14.06
C ASP A 41 -5.31 11.87 12.69
N GLY A 42 -5.95 13.03 12.68
CA GLY A 42 -6.31 13.75 11.45
C GLY A 42 -5.13 14.41 10.74
N HIS A 43 -3.95 14.47 11.36
CA HIS A 43 -2.74 15.00 10.72
C HIS A 43 -2.11 13.97 9.77
N CYS A 44 -2.44 12.69 9.95
CA CYS A 44 -2.00 11.63 9.07
C CYS A 44 -2.76 11.71 7.74
N SER A 45 -2.03 11.91 6.63
CA SER A 45 -2.61 11.99 5.28
C SER A 45 -3.02 10.61 4.78
N LEU A 46 -4.30 10.41 4.47
CA LEU A 46 -4.83 9.15 3.94
C LEU A 46 -4.17 8.72 2.62
N SER A 47 -3.76 9.69 1.79
CA SER A 47 -3.12 9.44 0.50
C SER A 47 -1.60 9.42 0.61
N ASN A 48 -0.96 8.45 -0.05
CA ASN A 48 0.49 8.39 -0.19
C ASN A 48 1.06 9.29 -1.31
N ASN A 49 0.23 10.13 -1.93
CA ASN A 49 0.59 10.94 -3.10
C ASN A 49 1.84 11.80 -2.89
N ILE A 50 2.01 12.36 -1.69
CA ILE A 50 3.17 13.21 -1.37
C ILE A 50 4.46 12.39 -1.42
N ALA A 51 4.48 11.20 -0.80
CA ALA A 51 5.65 10.34 -0.80
C ALA A 51 5.94 9.78 -2.20
N GLU A 52 4.89 9.42 -2.95
CA GLU A 52 5.03 8.99 -4.35
C GLU A 52 5.59 10.09 -5.24
N ASN A 53 5.11 11.32 -5.08
CA ASN A 53 5.65 12.48 -5.79
C ASN A 53 7.10 12.75 -5.40
N ALA A 54 7.47 12.58 -4.13
CA ALA A 54 8.83 12.79 -3.65
C ALA A 54 9.82 11.74 -4.19
N ILE A 55 9.41 10.47 -4.31
CA ILE A 55 10.28 9.41 -4.83
C ILE A 55 10.33 9.35 -6.37
N ARG A 56 9.31 9.89 -7.06
CA ARG A 56 9.19 9.82 -8.53
C ARG A 56 10.41 10.42 -9.28
N PRO A 57 10.96 11.59 -8.93
CA PRO A 57 12.15 12.12 -9.60
C PRO A 57 13.34 11.16 -9.55
N PHE A 58 13.50 10.44 -8.44
CA PHE A 58 14.57 9.47 -8.28
C PHE A 58 14.35 8.20 -9.12
N THR A 59 13.13 7.65 -9.13
CA THR A 59 12.83 6.44 -9.93
C THR A 59 12.89 6.71 -11.44
N VAL A 60 12.41 7.87 -11.88
CA VAL A 60 12.52 8.33 -13.27
C VAL A 60 13.97 8.65 -13.63
N GLY A 61 14.68 9.35 -12.75
CA GLY A 61 16.11 9.67 -12.90
C GLY A 61 16.96 8.42 -13.07
N ARG A 62 16.78 7.40 -12.21
CA ARG A 62 17.49 6.12 -12.29
C ARG A 62 17.34 5.43 -13.65
N LYS A 63 16.16 5.50 -14.28
CA LYS A 63 15.93 4.97 -15.63
C LYS A 63 16.65 5.80 -16.71
N ASN A 64 16.76 7.12 -16.52
CA ASN A 64 17.38 8.03 -17.50
C ASN A 64 18.90 8.17 -17.33
N TRP A 65 19.46 7.84 -16.16
CA TRP A 65 20.89 7.93 -15.87
C TRP A 65 21.67 6.67 -16.27
N LEU A 66 21.09 5.78 -17.07
CA LEU A 66 21.76 4.57 -17.57
C LEU A 66 23.04 4.86 -18.39
N PHE A 67 23.27 6.11 -18.82
CA PHE A 67 24.42 6.51 -19.64
C PHE A 67 25.32 7.61 -19.04
N ILE A 68 25.21 7.94 -17.74
CA ILE A 68 26.16 8.87 -17.08
C ILE A 68 27.41 8.08 -16.64
N ASN A 69 28.13 7.50 -17.60
CA ASN A 69 29.50 6.98 -17.46
C ASN A 69 30.06 6.67 -18.85
N SER A 70 30.71 7.66 -19.47
CA SER A 70 31.92 7.51 -20.32
C SER A 70 32.27 8.83 -21.02
N PRO A 71 33.48 9.40 -20.80
CA PRO A 71 34.26 10.03 -21.86
C PRO A 71 34.72 9.00 -22.90
#